data_AF-A0A358SJ66-F1
#
_entry.id   AF-A0A358SJ66-F1
#
_cell.length_a   1.000
_cell.length_b   1.000
_cell.length_c   1.000
_cell.angle_alpha   90.00
_cell.angle_beta   90.00
_cell.angle_gamma   90.00
#
_symmetry.space_group_name_H-M   'P 1'
#
loop_
_entity.id
_entity.type
_entity.pdbx_description
1 polymer ?
#
loop_
_entity_poly.entity_id
_entity_poly.type
_entity_poly.pdbx_seq_one_letter_code
_entity_poly.pdbx_strand_id
1 'polypeptide(L)'
;MDRFTGALAGLLGRSAGLLPAARREWAEAVLAEAGEIPAGAGRVAWLCGGLWLVAREVGMGRVIRALAFAAGAVALVRIGWPGASSNSATPLNRVYVTGTVVLLAVLPWVVRRYFGPVRGGWGPRAARVGGYALVLVLIAAKAVKDRYGSKLGTYFVIVPGEWVLEIVLLLVIAGYLAGLLILTSQRIRLTRSGLPIGIGVGAVTAGVLYALAPLGVGFILFFPLDPESSLGSLWGLVSLALPLATGFLVARLSARDTRPGVLSPARQGCLAASCATATAALLLAVLTSVTIALFPHHVSLQNPPPPSGGGCETCDPNNTVIPPGLRHEYWVEISVGQAGMAAYIAVLLAPFLGAGLGALGGGLASRSPGTRGRGGGPPAASPPALSQPPGRLRASDADREQVIGVLKAAFVQGRLTKDELDARAGHALTAPTRADLAPLTADLHQHPRPG
;
A
#
# COMPACT_ATOMS: atom_id res chain seq x y z
N MET A 1 36.85 20.73 32.95
CA MET A 1 36.62 20.14 31.61
C MET A 1 36.02 18.74 31.66
N ASP A 2 36.41 17.87 32.60
CA ASP A 2 36.04 16.43 32.54
C ASP A 2 34.54 16.12 32.68
N ARG A 3 33.80 16.93 33.44
CA ARG A 3 32.33 16.81 33.49
C ARG A 3 31.67 17.14 32.15
N PHE A 4 32.24 18.08 31.40
CA PHE A 4 31.69 18.53 30.12
C PHE A 4 31.98 17.52 28.99
N THR A 5 33.19 16.96 28.94
CA THR A 5 33.53 15.87 28.02
C THR A 5 32.74 14.60 28.33
N GLY A 6 32.53 14.27 29.61
CA GLY A 6 31.65 13.17 30.01
C GLY A 6 30.18 13.38 29.60
N ALA A 7 29.67 14.62 29.71
CA ALA A 7 28.34 14.96 29.22
C ALA A 7 28.21 14.81 27.70
N LEU A 8 29.19 15.28 26.92
CA LEU A 8 29.23 15.14 25.46
C LEU A 8 29.33 13.67 25.02
N ALA A 9 30.19 12.88 25.66
CA ALA A 9 30.31 11.43 25.38
C ALA A 9 29.01 10.69 25.70
N GLY A 10 28.36 11.00 26.82
CA GLY A 10 27.04 10.44 27.16
C GLY A 10 25.94 10.85 26.18
N LEU A 11 25.97 12.09 25.67
CA LEU A 11 25.02 12.59 24.67
C LEU A 11 25.24 11.91 23.31
N LEU A 12 26.51 11.73 22.91
CA LEU A 12 26.88 11.02 21.70
C LEU A 12 26.47 9.54 21.77
N GLY A 13 26.72 8.86 22.88
CA GLY A 13 26.27 7.47 23.10
C GLY A 13 24.75 7.30 23.07
N ARG A 14 23.98 8.23 23.66
CA ARG A 14 22.51 8.21 23.54
C ARG A 14 22.04 8.49 22.12
N SER A 15 22.73 9.40 21.40
CA SER A 15 22.39 9.75 20.02
C SER A 15 22.80 8.68 19.00
N ALA A 16 23.80 7.84 19.33
CA ALA A 16 24.23 6.72 18.49
C ALA A 16 23.10 5.70 18.25
N GLY A 17 22.16 5.57 19.19
CA GLY A 17 20.94 4.76 19.02
C GLY A 17 20.04 5.22 17.87
N LEU A 18 20.14 6.50 17.45
CA LEU A 18 19.39 7.08 16.34
C LEU A 18 20.01 6.79 14.97
N LEU A 19 21.26 6.31 14.93
CA LEU A 19 21.91 5.92 13.68
C LEU A 19 21.41 4.56 13.17
N PRO A 20 21.40 4.36 11.83
CA PRO A 20 21.19 3.05 11.24
C PRO A 20 22.17 2.02 11.82
N ALA A 21 21.73 0.76 11.99
CA ALA A 21 22.55 -0.29 12.61
C ALA A 21 23.97 -0.41 12.01
N ALA A 22 24.09 -0.28 10.69
CA ALA A 22 25.37 -0.32 9.98
C ALA A 22 26.35 0.83 10.29
N ARG A 23 25.89 1.91 10.94
CA ARG A 23 26.69 3.08 11.31
C ARG A 23 26.88 3.23 12.83
N ARG A 24 26.31 2.31 13.63
CA ARG A 24 26.46 2.34 15.10
C ARG A 24 27.88 1.99 15.53
N GLU A 25 28.49 1.01 14.86
CA GLU A 25 29.89 0.61 15.09
C GLU A 25 30.87 1.78 14.94
N TRP A 26 30.62 2.66 13.96
CA TRP A 26 31.43 3.87 13.79
C TRP A 26 31.25 4.87 14.95
N ALA A 27 30.03 5.05 15.46
CA ALA A 27 29.80 5.95 16.61
C ALA A 27 30.42 5.40 17.90
N GLU A 28 30.45 4.07 18.05
CA GLU A 28 31.16 3.37 19.13
C GLU A 28 32.68 3.52 19.00
N ALA A 29 33.22 3.44 17.77
CA ALA A 29 34.63 3.70 17.50
C ALA A 29 35.05 5.14 17.85
N VAL A 30 34.22 6.14 17.51
CA VAL A 30 34.47 7.55 17.85
C VAL A 30 34.46 7.78 19.37
N LEU A 31 33.63 7.05 20.12
CA LEU A 31 33.61 7.09 21.58
C LEU A 31 34.85 6.42 22.19
N ALA A 32 35.32 5.31 21.59
CA ALA A 32 36.52 4.61 22.02
C ALA A 32 37.76 5.49 21.83
N GLU A 33 37.94 6.10 20.65
CA GLU A 33 39.06 7.01 20.37
C GLU A 33 39.04 8.28 21.25
N ALA A 34 37.86 8.78 21.61
CA ALA A 34 37.75 9.91 22.53
C ALA A 34 38.31 9.61 23.94
N GLY A 35 38.39 8.33 24.33
CA GLY A 35 39.00 7.88 25.58
C GLY A 35 40.52 8.02 25.60
N GLU A 36 41.17 7.91 24.44
CA GLU A 36 42.63 7.93 24.28
C GLU A 36 43.20 9.35 24.19
N ILE A 37 42.43 10.31 23.68
CA ILE A 37 42.87 11.72 23.54
C ILE A 37 42.96 12.37 24.92
N PRO A 38 44.04 13.02 25.36
CA PRO A 38 44.13 13.66 26.68
C PRO A 38 43.05 14.73 26.91
N ALA A 39 42.66 14.93 28.17
CA ALA A 39 41.61 15.88 28.55
C ALA A 39 41.99 17.32 28.16
N GLY A 40 41.17 17.96 27.34
CA GLY A 40 41.44 19.31 26.84
C GLY A 40 40.53 19.71 25.67
N ALA A 41 40.86 20.83 25.01
CA ALA A 41 40.09 21.36 23.88
C ALA A 41 40.03 20.39 22.69
N GLY A 42 41.07 19.57 22.47
CA GLY A 42 41.10 18.55 21.43
C GLY A 42 40.04 17.46 21.60
N ARG A 43 39.86 16.94 22.83
CA ARG A 43 38.81 15.95 23.14
C ARG A 43 37.40 16.53 22.97
N VAL A 44 37.20 17.81 23.31
CA VAL A 44 35.92 18.52 23.09
C VAL A 44 35.65 18.69 21.59
N ALA A 45 36.63 19.15 20.82
CA ALA A 45 36.49 19.34 19.37
C ALA A 45 36.20 18.01 18.66
N TRP A 46 36.84 16.92 19.09
CA TRP A 46 36.61 15.57 18.56
C TRP A 46 35.19 15.08 18.83
N LEU A 47 34.72 15.16 20.08
CA LEU A 47 33.35 14.76 20.46
C LEU A 47 32.29 15.65 19.79
N CYS A 48 32.52 16.96 19.68
CA CYS A 48 31.64 17.87 18.94
C CYS A 48 31.60 17.56 17.44
N GLY A 49 32.75 17.20 16.85
CA GLY A 49 32.84 16.75 15.45
C GLY A 49 32.06 15.46 15.21
N GLY A 50 32.21 14.48 16.11
CA GLY A 50 31.40 13.26 16.12
C GLY A 50 29.91 13.57 16.22
N LEU A 51 29.51 14.42 17.18
CA LEU A 51 28.12 14.79 17.40
C LEU A 51 27.52 15.54 16.19
N TRP A 52 28.32 16.40 15.55
CA TRP A 52 27.95 17.10 14.32
C TRP A 52 27.76 16.14 13.16
N LEU A 53 28.63 15.13 13.01
CA LEU A 53 28.49 14.10 11.99
C LEU A 53 27.25 13.24 12.22
N VAL A 54 26.95 12.86 13.47
CA VAL A 54 25.69 12.17 13.83
C VAL A 54 24.48 13.05 13.50
N ALA A 55 24.50 14.33 13.92
CA ALA A 55 23.43 15.27 13.64
C ALA A 55 23.22 15.50 12.14
N ARG A 56 24.32 15.64 11.39
CA ARG A 56 24.34 15.75 9.93
C ARG A 56 23.78 14.51 9.29
N GLU A 57 24.17 13.30 9.70
CA GLU A 57 23.72 12.08 9.05
C GLU A 57 22.25 11.73 9.36
N VAL A 58 21.82 11.99 10.61
CA VAL A 58 20.42 11.89 11.03
C VAL A 58 19.54 12.98 10.37
N GLY A 59 20.13 14.15 10.10
CA GLY A 59 19.51 15.28 9.43
C GLY A 59 19.45 15.13 7.91
N MET A 60 20.51 14.63 7.27
CA MET A 60 20.68 14.55 5.82
C MET A 60 19.56 13.74 5.18
N GLY A 61 19.21 12.60 5.76
CA GLY A 61 18.09 11.79 5.26
C GLY A 61 16.73 12.50 5.36
N ARG A 62 16.52 13.38 6.36
CA ARG A 62 15.31 14.20 6.45
C ARG A 62 15.35 15.38 5.47
N VAL A 63 16.49 16.04 5.35
CA VAL A 63 16.71 17.17 4.43
C VAL A 63 16.56 16.72 2.98
N ILE A 64 17.20 15.61 2.57
CA ILE A 64 17.06 15.07 1.20
C ILE A 64 15.59 14.76 0.88
N ARG A 65 14.85 14.14 1.79
CA ARG A 65 13.42 13.84 1.58
C ARG A 65 12.58 15.13 1.50
N ALA A 66 12.87 16.12 2.34
CA ALA A 66 12.18 17.40 2.31
C ALA A 66 12.47 18.18 1.02
N LEU A 67 13.73 18.18 0.56
CA LEU A 67 14.13 18.80 -0.70
C LEU A 67 13.51 18.09 -1.91
N ALA A 68 13.49 16.75 -1.92
CA ALA A 68 12.84 15.98 -2.97
C ALA A 68 11.32 16.27 -3.03
N PHE A 69 10.67 16.36 -1.87
CA PHE A 69 9.26 16.74 -1.79
C PHE A 69 9.04 18.19 -2.29
N ALA A 70 9.86 19.14 -1.84
CA ALA A 70 9.78 20.53 -2.26
C ALA A 70 10.01 20.67 -3.77
N ALA A 71 11.00 19.98 -4.33
CA ALA A 71 11.25 19.96 -5.77
C ALA A 71 10.06 19.38 -6.54
N GLY A 72 9.48 18.27 -6.07
CA GLY A 72 8.28 17.67 -6.67
C GLY A 72 7.06 18.60 -6.60
N ALA A 73 6.83 19.26 -5.46
CA ALA A 73 5.75 20.23 -5.29
C ALA A 73 5.93 21.44 -6.21
N VAL A 74 7.14 22.02 -6.28
CA VAL A 74 7.45 23.14 -7.17
C VAL A 74 7.28 22.75 -8.63
N ALA A 75 7.74 21.56 -9.04
CA ALA A 75 7.55 21.06 -10.39
C ALA A 75 6.06 20.92 -10.73
N LEU A 76 5.26 20.34 -9.83
CA LEU A 76 3.83 20.14 -10.03
C LEU A 76 3.07 21.46 -10.14
N VAL A 77 3.37 22.42 -9.25
CA VAL A 77 2.83 23.78 -9.31
C VAL A 77 3.23 24.44 -10.63
N ARG A 78 4.50 24.37 -11.03
CA ARG A 78 4.95 24.98 -12.28
C ARG A 78 4.22 24.40 -13.51
N ILE A 79 3.90 23.12 -13.50
CA ILE A 79 3.16 22.45 -14.59
C ILE A 79 1.68 22.86 -14.59
N GLY A 80 1.03 22.90 -13.43
CA GLY A 80 -0.42 23.14 -13.32
C GLY A 80 -0.87 24.60 -13.17
N TRP A 81 0.05 25.53 -12.90
CA TRP A 81 -0.27 26.96 -12.68
C TRP A 81 -0.52 27.82 -13.94
N PRO A 82 0.11 27.56 -15.11
CA PRO A 82 -0.06 28.40 -16.30
C PRO A 82 -1.50 28.40 -16.83
N GLY A 83 -2.09 29.58 -17.00
CA GLY A 83 -3.45 29.78 -17.52
C GLY A 83 -3.98 31.15 -17.13
N ALA A 84 -4.86 31.73 -17.96
CA ALA A 84 -5.52 33.00 -17.63
C ALA A 84 -6.58 32.76 -16.54
N SER A 85 -6.71 33.69 -15.58
CA SER A 85 -7.72 33.58 -14.50
C SER A 85 -9.16 33.66 -15.02
N SER A 86 -9.35 34.17 -16.24
CA SER A 86 -10.63 34.17 -16.95
C SER A 86 -11.05 32.77 -17.39
N ASN A 87 -10.13 31.81 -17.50
CA ASN A 87 -10.46 30.44 -17.90
C ASN A 87 -10.92 29.68 -16.66
N SER A 88 -12.15 29.17 -16.71
CA SER A 88 -12.79 28.38 -15.66
C SER A 88 -11.99 27.15 -15.20
N ALA A 89 -11.22 26.51 -16.10
CA ALA A 89 -10.36 25.36 -15.75
C ALA A 89 -9.09 25.73 -14.97
N THR A 90 -8.61 26.96 -15.07
CA THR A 90 -7.38 27.41 -14.38
C THR A 90 -7.51 27.41 -12.85
N PRO A 91 -8.56 28.01 -12.23
CA PRO A 91 -8.73 27.95 -10.79
C PRO A 91 -8.96 26.51 -10.30
N LEU A 92 -9.68 25.69 -11.07
CA LEU A 92 -9.87 24.25 -10.81
C LEU A 92 -8.52 23.53 -10.70
N ASN A 93 -7.66 23.66 -11.72
CA ASN A 93 -6.34 23.04 -11.73
C ASN A 93 -5.46 23.52 -10.55
N ARG A 94 -5.53 24.81 -10.21
CA ARG A 94 -4.80 25.37 -9.05
C ARG A 94 -5.26 24.77 -7.74
N VAL A 95 -6.57 24.65 -7.52
CA VAL A 95 -7.14 24.03 -6.31
C VAL A 95 -6.74 22.56 -6.24
N TYR A 96 -6.86 21.82 -7.35
CA TYR A 96 -6.55 20.40 -7.40
C TYR A 96 -5.06 20.10 -7.16
N VAL A 97 -4.15 20.85 -7.80
CA VAL A 97 -2.70 20.74 -7.58
C VAL A 97 -2.34 21.09 -6.15
N THR A 98 -2.89 22.18 -5.61
CA THR A 98 -2.61 22.61 -4.22
C THR A 98 -3.14 21.58 -3.22
N GLY A 99 -4.36 21.10 -3.41
CA GLY A 99 -4.96 20.05 -2.58
C GLY A 99 -4.13 18.77 -2.58
N THR A 100 -3.58 18.38 -3.73
CA THR A 100 -2.70 17.21 -3.83
C THR A 100 -1.36 17.40 -3.12
N VAL A 101 -0.74 18.58 -3.23
CA VAL A 101 0.52 18.88 -2.49
C VAL A 101 0.26 18.83 -0.98
N VAL A 102 -0.83 19.42 -0.51
CA VAL A 102 -1.23 19.37 0.90
C VAL A 102 -1.47 17.92 1.34
N LEU A 103 -2.18 17.14 0.53
CA LEU A 103 -2.44 15.73 0.78
C LEU A 103 -1.13 14.93 0.92
N LEU A 104 -0.18 15.09 -0.02
CA LEU A 104 1.11 14.41 0.01
C LEU A 104 1.99 14.83 1.21
N ALA A 105 1.82 16.05 1.73
CA ALA A 105 2.52 16.53 2.92
C ALA A 105 1.91 16.01 4.22
N VAL A 106 0.58 16.07 4.36
CA VAL A 106 -0.14 15.82 5.61
C VAL A 106 -0.40 14.34 5.83
N LEU A 107 -0.82 13.61 4.80
CA LEU A 107 -1.24 12.21 4.93
C LEU A 107 -0.16 11.28 5.50
N PRO A 108 1.13 11.38 5.11
CA PRO A 108 2.18 10.54 5.69
C PRO A 108 2.38 10.77 7.18
N TRP A 109 2.21 12.02 7.64
CA TRP A 109 2.30 12.38 9.05
C TRP A 109 1.11 11.79 9.84
N VAL A 110 -0.11 11.95 9.31
CA VAL A 110 -1.33 11.38 9.91
C VAL A 110 -1.21 9.86 10.02
N VAL A 111 -0.90 9.16 8.93
CA VAL A 111 -0.81 7.69 8.95
C VAL A 111 0.32 7.21 9.85
N ARG A 112 1.46 7.91 9.89
CA ARG A 112 2.57 7.57 10.80
C ARG A 112 2.16 7.69 12.28
N ARG A 113 1.31 8.65 12.63
CA ARG A 113 0.80 8.85 14.00
C ARG A 113 -0.03 7.65 14.48
N TYR A 114 -0.85 7.06 13.62
CA TYR A 114 -1.73 5.94 13.98
C TYR A 114 -1.09 4.55 13.74
N PHE A 115 -0.41 4.35 12.60
CA PHE A 115 0.07 3.04 12.14
C PHE A 115 1.58 2.83 12.31
N GLY A 116 2.32 3.85 12.75
CA GLY A 116 3.76 3.76 12.98
C GLY A 116 4.64 3.90 11.72
N PRO A 117 5.97 3.73 11.86
CA PRO A 117 6.91 3.94 10.77
C PRO A 117 6.85 2.85 9.69
N VAL A 118 7.55 3.09 8.56
CA VAL A 118 7.65 2.14 7.44
C VAL A 118 8.29 0.83 7.93
N ARG A 119 7.79 -0.29 7.43
CA ARG A 119 8.43 -1.60 7.66
C ARG A 119 9.86 -1.62 7.09
N GLY A 120 10.76 -2.27 7.81
CA GLY A 120 12.13 -2.51 7.34
C GLY A 120 12.15 -3.39 6.07
N GLY A 121 13.04 -3.06 5.13
CA GLY A 121 13.21 -3.76 3.86
C GLY A 121 13.10 -2.83 2.66
N TRP A 122 13.69 -3.26 1.54
CA TRP A 122 13.69 -2.47 0.30
C TRP A 122 12.30 -2.41 -0.36
N GLY A 123 11.55 -3.52 -0.37
CA GLY A 123 10.22 -3.60 -1.02
C GLY A 123 9.21 -2.54 -0.56
N PRO A 124 8.89 -2.41 0.74
CA PRO A 124 7.93 -1.40 1.22
C PRO A 124 8.38 0.05 0.93
N ARG A 125 9.69 0.31 0.91
CA ARG A 125 10.24 1.65 0.59
C ARG A 125 10.12 1.94 -0.90
N ALA A 126 10.49 0.99 -1.75
CA ALA A 126 10.33 1.09 -3.20
C ALA A 126 8.86 1.29 -3.58
N ALA A 127 7.94 0.56 -2.94
CA ALA A 127 6.50 0.71 -3.16
C ALA A 127 5.99 2.13 -2.81
N ARG A 128 6.44 2.72 -1.69
CA ARG A 128 6.09 4.11 -1.34
C ARG A 128 6.61 5.12 -2.36
N VAL A 129 7.88 5.02 -2.72
CA VAL A 129 8.51 5.94 -3.68
C VAL A 129 7.84 5.82 -5.05
N GLY A 130 7.63 4.59 -5.54
CA GLY A 130 6.96 4.32 -6.79
C GLY A 130 5.51 4.83 -6.80
N GLY A 131 4.74 4.59 -5.74
CA GLY A 131 3.36 5.07 -5.63
C GLY A 131 3.26 6.59 -5.61
N TYR A 132 4.12 7.29 -4.86
CA TYR A 132 4.15 8.76 -4.88
C TYR A 132 4.57 9.32 -6.24
N ALA A 133 5.58 8.72 -6.87
CA ALA A 133 6.01 9.12 -8.21
C ALA A 133 4.86 8.95 -9.21
N LEU A 134 4.10 7.85 -9.13
CA LEU A 134 2.98 7.62 -10.03
C LEU A 134 1.86 8.65 -9.86
N VAL A 135 1.52 9.00 -8.62
CA VAL A 135 0.53 10.04 -8.34
C VAL A 135 1.02 11.39 -8.86
N LEU A 136 2.29 11.76 -8.64
CA LEU A 136 2.83 13.02 -9.17
C LEU A 136 2.77 13.07 -10.71
N VAL A 137 3.12 11.97 -11.40
CA VAL A 137 3.01 11.88 -12.86
C VAL A 137 1.56 11.97 -13.32
N LEU A 138 0.63 11.28 -12.65
CA LEU A 138 -0.80 11.34 -12.97
C LEU A 138 -1.32 12.77 -12.92
N ILE A 139 -1.03 13.48 -11.84
CA ILE A 139 -1.52 14.83 -11.60
C ILE A 139 -0.88 15.80 -12.60
N ALA A 140 0.42 15.66 -12.88
CA ALA A 140 1.10 16.48 -13.89
C ALA A 140 0.51 16.27 -15.29
N ALA A 141 0.33 15.00 -15.71
CA ALA A 141 -0.25 14.68 -17.01
C ALA A 141 -1.69 15.20 -17.14
N LYS A 142 -2.49 15.06 -16.07
CA LYS A 142 -3.85 15.60 -16.01
C LYS A 142 -3.86 17.12 -16.11
N ALA A 143 -3.01 17.83 -15.37
CA ALA A 143 -2.93 19.29 -15.45
C ALA A 143 -2.60 19.78 -16.87
N VAL A 144 -1.72 19.07 -17.59
CA VAL A 144 -1.41 19.35 -19.00
C VAL A 144 -2.61 19.04 -19.91
N LYS A 145 -3.25 17.88 -19.75
CA LYS A 145 -4.44 17.48 -20.51
C LYS A 145 -5.56 18.51 -20.39
N ASP A 146 -5.89 18.89 -19.16
CA ASP A 146 -6.98 19.82 -18.87
C ASP A 146 -6.71 21.22 -19.43
N ARG A 147 -5.42 21.60 -19.59
CA ARG A 147 -5.03 22.85 -20.26
C ARG A 147 -5.29 22.82 -21.77
N TYR A 148 -5.09 21.66 -22.42
CA TYR A 148 -5.45 21.50 -23.83
C TYR A 148 -6.97 21.43 -24.01
N GLY A 149 -7.67 20.79 -23.07
CA GLY A 149 -9.12 20.64 -23.02
C GLY A 149 -9.92 21.87 -22.55
N SER A 150 -9.26 23.02 -22.34
CA SER A 150 -9.90 24.25 -21.82
C SER A 150 -9.42 25.55 -22.50
N LYS A 151 -8.89 25.45 -23.72
CA LYS A 151 -8.42 26.62 -24.49
C LYS A 151 -9.55 27.58 -24.82
N LEU A 152 -10.74 27.08 -25.12
CA LEU A 152 -11.93 27.90 -25.39
C LEU A 152 -12.67 28.33 -24.10
N GLY A 153 -12.21 27.91 -22.92
CA GLY A 153 -12.83 28.21 -21.62
C GLY A 153 -12.84 29.69 -21.21
N THR A 154 -12.22 30.59 -21.98
CA THR A 154 -12.44 32.05 -21.87
C THR A 154 -13.85 32.48 -22.28
N TYR A 155 -14.48 31.74 -23.20
CA TYR A 155 -15.74 32.12 -23.82
C TYR A 155 -16.96 31.48 -23.16
N PHE A 156 -16.74 30.41 -22.39
CA PHE A 156 -17.81 29.55 -21.88
C PHE A 156 -17.60 29.21 -20.40
N VAL A 157 -18.58 29.57 -19.56
CA VAL A 157 -18.58 29.26 -18.13
C VAL A 157 -18.95 27.79 -17.95
N ILE A 158 -18.02 26.99 -17.46
CA ILE A 158 -18.20 25.56 -17.20
C ILE A 158 -19.16 25.36 -16.01
N VAL A 159 -20.07 24.39 -16.15
CA VAL A 159 -21.10 23.99 -15.18
C VAL A 159 -20.45 23.47 -13.86
N PRO A 160 -21.06 23.69 -12.67
CA PRO A 160 -20.56 23.21 -11.37
C PRO A 160 -20.29 21.69 -11.25
N GLY A 161 -20.78 20.85 -12.17
CA GLY A 161 -20.61 19.39 -12.13
C GLY A 161 -19.15 18.90 -12.25
N GLU A 162 -18.29 19.62 -12.95
CA GLU A 162 -16.87 19.25 -13.15
C GLU A 162 -16.07 19.26 -11.82
N TRP A 163 -16.42 20.15 -10.88
CA TRP A 163 -15.78 20.21 -9.56
C TRP A 163 -15.98 18.93 -8.76
N VAL A 164 -17.14 18.28 -8.92
CA VAL A 164 -17.46 17.05 -8.18
C VAL A 164 -16.51 15.93 -8.58
N LEU A 165 -16.25 15.77 -9.88
CA LEU A 165 -15.36 14.72 -10.39
C LEU A 165 -13.93 14.91 -9.90
N GLU A 166 -13.43 16.14 -9.91
CA GLU A 166 -12.08 16.47 -9.40
C GLU A 166 -11.93 16.20 -7.92
N ILE A 167 -12.92 16.63 -7.11
CA ILE A 167 -12.91 16.38 -5.67
C ILE A 167 -12.96 14.87 -5.40
N VAL A 168 -13.82 14.14 -6.11
CA VAL A 168 -13.91 12.68 -6.00
C VAL A 168 -12.59 12.03 -6.38
N LEU A 169 -11.94 12.44 -7.48
CA LEU A 169 -10.64 11.91 -7.87
C LEU A 169 -9.56 12.19 -6.81
N LEU A 170 -9.54 13.39 -6.23
CA LEU A 170 -8.60 13.75 -5.16
C LEU A 170 -8.82 12.90 -3.91
N LEU A 171 -10.08 12.63 -3.53
CA LEU A 171 -10.44 11.72 -2.44
C LEU A 171 -10.03 10.28 -2.73
N VAL A 172 -10.20 9.82 -3.98
CA VAL A 172 -9.75 8.49 -4.40
C VAL A 172 -8.22 8.40 -4.30
N ILE A 173 -7.47 9.39 -4.81
CA ILE A 173 -6.01 9.45 -4.67
C ILE A 173 -5.59 9.46 -3.19
N ALA A 174 -6.30 10.19 -2.33
CA ALA A 174 -6.10 10.16 -0.89
C ALA A 174 -6.28 8.74 -0.32
N GLY A 175 -7.33 8.03 -0.73
CA GLY A 175 -7.57 6.64 -0.38
C GLY A 175 -6.45 5.70 -0.84
N TYR A 176 -5.97 5.84 -2.07
CA TYR A 176 -4.85 5.06 -2.62
C TYR A 176 -3.55 5.30 -1.84
N LEU A 177 -3.22 6.56 -1.56
CA LEU A 177 -2.03 6.93 -0.79
C LEU A 177 -2.14 6.45 0.67
N ALA A 178 -3.32 6.55 1.27
CA ALA A 178 -3.58 6.05 2.62
C ALA A 178 -3.41 4.53 2.65
N GLY A 179 -4.01 3.80 1.70
CA GLY A 179 -3.86 2.35 1.54
C GLY A 179 -2.39 1.95 1.38
N LEU A 180 -1.65 2.62 0.49
CA LEU A 180 -0.21 2.40 0.29
C LEU A 180 0.58 2.61 1.59
N LEU A 181 0.31 3.69 2.32
CA LEU A 181 0.97 4.01 3.59
C LEU A 181 0.64 2.99 4.69
N ILE A 182 -0.62 2.58 4.79
CA ILE A 182 -1.13 1.62 5.77
C ILE A 182 -0.54 0.22 5.51
N LEU A 183 -0.57 -0.26 4.26
CA LEU A 183 -0.05 -1.57 3.86
C LEU A 183 1.47 -1.72 4.04
N THR A 184 2.19 -0.61 3.96
CA THR A 184 3.65 -0.56 4.15
C THR A 184 4.08 -0.21 5.57
N SER A 185 3.12 -0.04 6.49
CA SER A 185 3.36 0.25 7.90
C SER A 185 3.87 -0.98 8.67
N GLN A 186 4.46 -0.76 9.85
CA GLN A 186 4.91 -1.85 10.73
C GLN A 186 3.77 -2.59 11.45
N ARG A 187 2.60 -1.95 11.62
CA ARG A 187 1.46 -2.54 12.34
C ARG A 187 0.80 -3.68 11.55
N ILE A 188 0.79 -3.60 10.22
CA ILE A 188 0.19 -4.62 9.35
C ILE A 188 1.26 -5.63 8.93
N ARG A 189 1.16 -6.85 9.46
CA ARG A 189 2.07 -7.96 9.10
C ARG A 189 1.51 -8.76 7.93
N LEU A 190 1.94 -8.38 6.74
CA LEU A 190 1.76 -9.14 5.50
C LEU A 190 2.89 -10.15 5.31
N THR A 191 2.56 -11.25 4.62
CA THR A 191 3.53 -12.21 4.08
C THR A 191 4.55 -11.49 3.20
N ARG A 192 5.80 -11.98 3.16
CA ARG A 192 6.87 -11.34 2.36
C ARG A 192 6.53 -11.27 0.87
N SER A 193 5.72 -12.20 0.38
CA SER A 193 5.39 -12.36 -1.04
C SER A 193 4.10 -11.65 -1.45
N GLY A 194 3.15 -11.40 -0.53
CA GLY A 194 1.81 -10.91 -0.90
C GLY A 194 1.81 -9.53 -1.57
N LEU A 195 2.53 -8.56 -1.00
CA LEU A 195 2.62 -7.20 -1.55
C LEU A 195 3.33 -7.14 -2.91
N PRO A 196 4.54 -7.71 -3.11
CA PRO A 196 5.22 -7.65 -4.40
C PRO A 196 4.47 -8.43 -5.49
N ILE A 197 3.80 -9.54 -5.17
CA ILE A 197 2.95 -10.27 -6.13
C ILE A 197 1.80 -9.37 -6.59
N GLY A 198 1.07 -8.74 -5.67
CA GLY A 198 -0.03 -7.85 -6.03
C GLY A 198 0.42 -6.71 -6.94
N ILE A 199 1.49 -6.01 -6.57
CA ILE A 199 2.04 -4.90 -7.37
C ILE A 199 2.50 -5.40 -8.75
N GLY A 200 3.24 -6.51 -8.79
CA GLY A 200 3.78 -7.08 -10.03
C GLY A 200 2.71 -7.54 -11.00
N VAL A 201 1.71 -8.28 -10.51
CA VAL A 201 0.56 -8.71 -11.33
C VAL A 201 -0.15 -7.49 -11.91
N GLY A 202 -0.48 -6.50 -11.08
CA GLY A 202 -1.15 -5.30 -11.58
C GLY A 202 -0.33 -4.49 -12.58
N ALA A 203 0.99 -4.43 -12.42
CA ALA A 203 1.88 -3.75 -13.37
C ALA A 203 1.93 -4.45 -14.73
N VAL A 204 2.05 -5.78 -14.75
CA VAL A 204 1.99 -6.58 -15.99
C VAL A 204 0.64 -6.40 -16.67
N THR A 205 -0.44 -6.41 -15.87
CA THR A 205 -1.80 -6.19 -16.36
C THR A 205 -1.91 -4.85 -17.06
N ALA A 206 -1.53 -3.76 -16.38
CA ALA A 206 -1.56 -2.43 -16.98
C ALA A 206 -0.76 -2.33 -18.28
N GLY A 207 0.43 -2.95 -18.34
CA GLY A 207 1.25 -2.97 -19.55
C GLY A 207 0.57 -3.68 -20.72
N VAL A 208 0.00 -4.86 -20.48
CA VAL A 208 -0.76 -5.61 -21.49
C VAL A 208 -1.98 -4.82 -21.95
N LEU A 209 -2.75 -4.28 -21.01
CA LEU A 209 -3.97 -3.54 -21.34
C LEU A 209 -3.67 -2.25 -22.12
N TYR A 210 -2.62 -1.54 -21.74
CA TYR A 210 -2.20 -0.34 -22.45
C TYR A 210 -1.72 -0.67 -23.88
N ALA A 211 -1.00 -1.78 -24.07
CA ALA A 211 -0.54 -2.21 -25.39
C ALA A 211 -1.69 -2.64 -26.32
N LEU A 212 -2.79 -3.15 -25.76
CA LEU A 212 -3.96 -3.58 -26.53
C LEU A 212 -4.96 -2.45 -26.82
N ALA A 213 -4.87 -1.31 -26.12
CA ALA A 213 -5.74 -0.15 -26.30
C ALA A 213 -5.92 0.32 -27.78
N PRO A 214 -4.88 0.41 -28.64
CA PRO A 214 -5.06 0.86 -30.03
C PRO A 214 -5.82 -0.13 -30.93
N LEU A 215 -5.97 -1.39 -30.52
CA LEU A 215 -6.69 -2.40 -31.29
C LEU A 215 -8.22 -2.33 -31.12
N GLY A 216 -8.74 -1.25 -30.52
CA GLY A 216 -10.16 -1.16 -30.15
C GLY A 216 -10.53 -2.08 -28.99
N VAL A 217 -9.57 -2.81 -28.42
CA VAL A 217 -9.70 -3.61 -27.19
C VAL A 217 -9.66 -2.69 -25.97
N GLY A 218 -10.30 -1.53 -26.08
CA GLY A 218 -10.39 -0.55 -25.03
C GLY A 218 -11.08 -1.10 -23.78
N PHE A 219 -11.26 -0.21 -22.81
CA PHE A 219 -11.59 -0.40 -21.39
C PHE A 219 -12.89 -1.19 -21.03
N ILE A 220 -13.48 -1.95 -21.97
CA ILE A 220 -14.58 -2.92 -21.79
C ILE A 220 -14.30 -3.94 -20.66
N LEU A 221 -13.03 -4.03 -20.25
CA LEU A 221 -12.49 -4.90 -19.20
C LEU A 221 -12.98 -4.64 -17.77
N PHE A 222 -13.33 -3.41 -17.37
CA PHE A 222 -13.75 -3.16 -15.97
C PHE A 222 -15.26 -3.11 -15.78
N PHE A 223 -16.02 -2.83 -16.85
CA PHE A 223 -17.48 -2.80 -16.86
C PHE A 223 -17.98 -3.40 -18.18
N PRO A 224 -18.53 -4.63 -18.15
CA PRO A 224 -19.06 -5.27 -19.34
C PRO A 224 -20.44 -4.68 -19.63
N LEU A 225 -20.49 -3.53 -20.30
CA LEU A 225 -21.75 -2.86 -20.64
C LEU A 225 -21.96 -2.67 -22.15
N ASP A 226 -21.04 -3.15 -23.00
CA ASP A 226 -21.26 -3.22 -24.45
C ASP A 226 -21.46 -4.68 -24.90
N PRO A 227 -22.71 -5.14 -25.06
CA PRO A 227 -23.03 -6.51 -25.46
C PRO A 227 -22.79 -6.83 -26.94
N GLU A 228 -22.38 -5.85 -27.77
CA GLU A 228 -22.34 -6.02 -29.23
C GLU A 228 -21.06 -6.68 -29.80
N SER A 229 -19.96 -6.76 -29.04
CA SER A 229 -18.71 -7.35 -29.55
C SER A 229 -18.34 -8.66 -28.82
N SER A 230 -18.24 -9.76 -29.58
CA SER A 230 -17.82 -11.08 -29.08
C SER A 230 -16.43 -11.08 -28.42
N LEU A 231 -15.60 -10.08 -28.73
CA LEU A 231 -14.29 -9.87 -28.11
C LEU A 231 -14.42 -9.24 -26.72
N GLY A 232 -15.35 -8.31 -26.50
CA GLY A 232 -15.55 -7.63 -25.21
C GLY A 232 -15.91 -8.57 -24.06
N SER A 233 -16.69 -9.62 -24.35
CA SER A 233 -17.14 -10.62 -23.35
C SER A 233 -16.01 -11.53 -22.85
N LEU A 234 -15.12 -11.99 -23.74
CA LEU A 234 -13.93 -12.79 -23.40
C LEU A 234 -12.97 -12.00 -22.51
N TRP A 235 -12.76 -10.73 -22.85
CA TRP A 235 -11.91 -9.82 -22.11
C TRP A 235 -12.47 -9.52 -20.72
N GLY A 236 -13.77 -9.22 -20.59
CA GLY A 236 -14.43 -9.06 -19.29
C GLY A 236 -14.25 -10.26 -18.36
N LEU A 237 -14.24 -11.48 -18.88
CA LEU A 237 -13.95 -12.69 -18.09
C LEU A 237 -12.49 -12.75 -17.61
N VAL A 238 -11.53 -12.37 -18.46
CA VAL A 238 -10.10 -12.30 -18.08
C VAL A 238 -9.88 -11.28 -16.96
N SER A 239 -10.55 -10.13 -17.02
CA SER A 239 -10.53 -9.12 -15.95
C SER A 239 -11.05 -9.60 -14.61
N LEU A 240 -12.06 -10.47 -14.61
CA LEU A 240 -12.60 -11.05 -13.37
C LEU A 240 -11.73 -12.20 -12.86
N ALA A 241 -11.17 -13.00 -13.77
CA ALA A 241 -10.31 -14.14 -13.46
C ALA A 241 -9.00 -13.71 -12.79
N LEU A 242 -8.42 -12.58 -13.18
CA LEU A 242 -7.13 -12.12 -12.68
C LEU A 242 -7.12 -11.75 -11.18
N PRO A 243 -8.02 -10.91 -10.64
CA PRO A 243 -8.12 -10.66 -9.21
C PRO A 243 -8.55 -11.90 -8.42
N LEU A 244 -9.41 -12.76 -8.99
CA LEU A 244 -9.76 -14.05 -8.40
C LEU A 244 -8.53 -14.96 -8.24
N ALA A 245 -7.74 -15.12 -9.30
CA ALA A 245 -6.54 -15.96 -9.32
C ALA A 245 -5.45 -15.39 -8.39
N THR A 246 -5.28 -14.06 -8.38
CA THR A 246 -4.35 -13.38 -7.46
C THR A 246 -4.75 -13.60 -6.01
N GLY A 247 -6.04 -13.43 -5.69
CA GLY A 247 -6.58 -13.69 -4.34
C GLY A 247 -6.40 -15.15 -3.92
N PHE A 248 -6.69 -16.10 -4.81
CA PHE A 248 -6.52 -17.54 -4.57
C PHE A 248 -5.05 -17.92 -4.35
N LEU A 249 -4.15 -17.47 -5.23
CA LEU A 249 -2.71 -17.78 -5.15
C LEU A 249 -2.10 -17.23 -3.85
N VAL A 250 -2.38 -15.96 -3.53
CA VAL A 250 -1.86 -15.34 -2.32
C VAL A 250 -2.45 -15.98 -1.08
N ALA A 251 -3.74 -16.30 -1.04
CA ALA A 251 -4.34 -17.02 0.08
C ALA A 251 -3.67 -18.39 0.30
N ARG A 252 -3.36 -19.14 -0.78
CA ARG A 252 -2.65 -20.43 -0.66
C ARG A 252 -1.20 -20.29 -0.18
N LEU A 253 -0.46 -19.31 -0.71
CA LEU A 253 0.91 -19.04 -0.26
C LEU A 253 0.93 -18.60 1.21
N SER A 254 -0.08 -17.83 1.61
CA SER A 254 -0.22 -17.30 2.97
C SER A 254 -0.62 -18.35 3.98
N ALA A 255 -1.39 -19.37 3.58
CA ALA A 255 -1.70 -20.52 4.43
C ALA A 255 -0.44 -21.32 4.84
N ARG A 256 0.68 -21.16 4.12
CA ARG A 256 1.97 -21.78 4.46
C ARG A 256 2.79 -20.97 5.48
N ASP A 257 2.41 -19.73 5.78
CA ASP A 257 3.14 -18.86 6.71
C ASP A 257 2.51 -18.97 8.12
N THR A 258 3.20 -19.63 9.04
CA THR A 258 2.72 -19.90 10.42
C THR A 258 3.16 -18.86 11.44
N ARG A 259 3.70 -17.71 11.01
CA ARG A 259 4.19 -16.68 11.93
C ARG A 259 3.05 -16.04 12.74
N PRO A 260 3.22 -15.84 14.06
CA PRO A 260 2.18 -15.23 14.90
C PRO A 260 1.95 -13.75 14.53
N GLY A 261 0.68 -13.33 14.57
CA GLY A 261 0.24 -11.96 14.28
C GLY A 261 0.09 -11.61 12.80
N VAL A 262 0.12 -12.59 11.91
CA VAL A 262 -0.13 -12.44 10.46
C VAL A 262 -1.64 -12.45 10.18
N LEU A 263 -2.11 -11.59 9.26
CA LEU A 263 -3.51 -11.55 8.81
C LEU A 263 -3.98 -12.92 8.29
N SER A 264 -5.29 -13.21 8.44
CA SER A 264 -5.85 -14.47 7.93
C SER A 264 -5.63 -14.62 6.42
N PRO A 265 -5.43 -15.86 5.90
CA PRO A 265 -5.13 -16.09 4.48
C PRO A 265 -6.15 -15.47 3.52
N ALA A 266 -7.45 -15.51 3.88
CA ALA A 266 -8.51 -14.89 3.10
C ALA A 266 -8.39 -13.35 3.05
N ARG A 267 -8.06 -12.69 4.17
CA ARG A 267 -7.82 -11.24 4.21
C ARG A 267 -6.58 -10.86 3.40
N GLN A 268 -5.54 -11.68 3.40
CA GLN A 268 -4.35 -11.44 2.60
C GLN A 268 -4.60 -11.59 1.10
N GLY A 269 -5.43 -12.57 0.70
CA GLY A 269 -5.90 -12.69 -0.69
C GLY A 269 -6.71 -11.48 -1.14
N CYS A 270 -7.66 -11.02 -0.32
CA CYS A 270 -8.44 -9.81 -0.56
C CYS A 270 -7.54 -8.57 -0.73
N LEU A 271 -6.59 -8.35 0.20
CA LEU A 271 -5.67 -7.23 0.11
C LEU A 271 -4.77 -7.30 -1.13
N ALA A 272 -4.22 -8.48 -1.46
CA ALA A 272 -3.37 -8.61 -2.64
C ALA A 272 -4.11 -8.39 -3.96
N ALA A 273 -5.34 -8.87 -4.09
CA ALA A 273 -6.18 -8.64 -5.26
C ALA A 273 -6.60 -7.16 -5.37
N SER A 274 -6.93 -6.51 -4.26
CA SER A 274 -7.19 -5.06 -4.23
C SER A 274 -5.95 -4.26 -4.62
N CYS A 275 -4.74 -4.67 -4.17
CA CYS A 275 -3.48 -4.05 -4.57
C CYS A 275 -3.22 -4.22 -6.06
N ALA A 276 -3.44 -5.41 -6.62
CA ALA A 276 -3.20 -5.69 -8.04
C ALA A 276 -4.13 -4.89 -8.95
N THR A 277 -5.42 -4.83 -8.62
CA THR A 277 -6.40 -4.04 -9.36
C THR A 277 -6.17 -2.54 -9.20
N ALA A 278 -5.82 -2.09 -7.99
CA ALA A 278 -5.44 -0.72 -7.71
C ALA A 278 -4.21 -0.30 -8.54
N THR A 279 -3.12 -1.08 -8.53
CA THR A 279 -1.92 -0.76 -9.30
C THR A 279 -2.20 -0.80 -10.81
N ALA A 280 -2.98 -1.77 -11.28
CA ALA A 280 -3.36 -1.85 -12.69
C ALA A 280 -4.13 -0.59 -13.14
N ALA A 281 -5.18 -0.21 -12.40
CA ALA A 281 -5.99 0.96 -12.72
C ALA A 281 -5.19 2.27 -12.65
N LEU A 282 -4.38 2.44 -11.61
CA LEU A 282 -3.55 3.64 -11.43
C LEU A 282 -2.51 3.78 -12.55
N LEU A 283 -1.84 2.68 -12.93
CA LEU A 283 -0.87 2.68 -14.04
C LEU A 283 -1.54 2.94 -15.38
N LEU A 284 -2.70 2.35 -15.63
CA LEU A 284 -3.45 2.60 -16.85
C LEU A 284 -3.87 4.07 -16.94
N ALA A 285 -4.40 4.65 -15.86
CA ALA A 285 -4.75 6.06 -15.80
C ALA A 285 -3.54 6.97 -16.04
N VAL A 286 -2.36 6.61 -15.49
CA VAL A 286 -1.12 7.35 -15.73
C VAL A 286 -0.69 7.25 -17.19
N LEU A 287 -0.57 6.05 -17.73
CA LEU A 287 -0.11 5.85 -19.10
C LEU A 287 -1.05 6.52 -20.11
N THR A 288 -2.37 6.34 -19.95
CA THR A 288 -3.36 7.01 -20.81
C THR A 288 -3.29 8.53 -20.70
N SER A 289 -3.24 9.09 -19.48
CA SER A 289 -3.14 10.54 -19.27
C SER A 289 -1.85 11.11 -19.88
N VAL A 290 -0.72 10.43 -19.70
CA VAL A 290 0.58 10.85 -20.25
C VAL A 290 0.55 10.82 -21.77
N THR A 291 -0.01 9.77 -22.38
CA THR A 291 -0.10 9.65 -23.84
C THR A 291 -0.97 10.73 -24.43
N ILE A 292 -2.12 11.03 -23.82
CA ILE A 292 -2.99 12.13 -24.26
C ILE A 292 -2.26 13.49 -24.11
N ALA A 293 -1.55 13.69 -23.01
CA ALA A 293 -0.81 14.93 -22.75
C ALA A 293 0.35 15.17 -23.74
N LEU A 294 1.02 14.10 -24.19
CA LEU A 294 2.13 14.17 -25.15
C LEU A 294 1.66 14.24 -26.60
N PHE A 295 0.54 13.59 -26.92
CA PHE A 295 0.05 13.39 -28.28
C PHE A 295 -1.44 13.80 -28.43
N PRO A 296 -1.80 15.07 -28.15
CA PRO A 296 -3.20 15.49 -28.15
C PRO A 296 -3.89 15.35 -29.52
N HIS A 297 -3.13 15.46 -30.61
CA HIS A 297 -3.66 15.36 -31.97
C HIS A 297 -3.97 13.92 -32.44
N HIS A 298 -3.53 12.91 -31.68
CA HIS A 298 -3.77 11.50 -32.00
C HIS A 298 -4.99 10.92 -31.26
N VAL A 299 -5.71 11.74 -30.50
CA VAL A 299 -6.93 11.32 -29.81
C VAL A 299 -8.04 11.08 -30.83
N SER A 300 -8.65 9.90 -30.79
CA SER A 300 -9.84 9.59 -31.58
C SER A 300 -10.98 10.51 -31.19
N LEU A 301 -11.55 11.18 -32.18
CA LEU A 301 -12.63 12.13 -31.95
C LEU A 301 -13.93 11.37 -31.65
N GLN A 302 -14.73 11.93 -30.74
CA GLN A 302 -15.91 11.26 -30.21
C GLN A 302 -17.00 11.14 -31.27
N ASN A 303 -17.51 9.93 -31.52
CA ASN A 303 -18.62 9.68 -32.43
C ASN A 303 -19.91 9.38 -31.65
N PRO A 304 -21.06 9.97 -32.02
CA PRO A 304 -21.30 10.84 -33.18
C PRO A 304 -20.73 12.27 -33.01
N PRO A 305 -20.51 13.02 -34.11
CA PRO A 305 -20.12 14.42 -34.07
C PRO A 305 -21.19 15.30 -33.41
N PRO A 306 -20.84 16.50 -32.92
CA PRO A 306 -21.74 17.33 -32.14
C PRO A 306 -22.88 17.84 -33.03
N PRO A 307 -24.07 18.10 -32.45
CA PRO A 307 -25.25 18.49 -33.22
C PRO A 307 -24.98 19.74 -34.05
N SER A 308 -25.48 19.75 -35.30
CA SER A 308 -25.26 20.82 -36.29
C SER A 308 -25.79 22.20 -35.83
N GLY A 309 -26.66 22.24 -34.83
CA GLY A 309 -27.12 23.46 -34.17
C GLY A 309 -26.04 24.23 -33.41
N GLY A 310 -24.88 23.61 -33.14
CA GLY A 310 -23.76 24.26 -32.46
C GLY A 310 -24.00 24.53 -30.97
N GLY A 311 -24.93 23.80 -30.34
CA GLY A 311 -25.13 23.87 -28.89
C GLY A 311 -23.88 23.38 -28.14
N CYS A 312 -23.54 24.04 -27.05
CA CYS A 312 -22.46 23.60 -26.17
C CYS A 312 -22.97 22.53 -25.19
N GLU A 313 -22.42 21.31 -25.27
CA GLU A 313 -22.74 20.20 -24.35
C GLU A 313 -22.21 20.41 -22.92
N THR A 314 -21.12 21.15 -22.75
CA THR A 314 -20.45 21.38 -21.47
C THR A 314 -20.84 22.70 -20.80
N CYS A 315 -21.65 23.51 -21.48
CA CYS A 315 -22.18 24.78 -21.02
C CYS A 315 -23.70 24.67 -20.84
N ASP A 316 -24.39 25.76 -20.50
CA ASP A 316 -25.85 25.79 -20.61
C ASP A 316 -26.27 25.59 -22.07
N PRO A 317 -26.81 24.41 -22.44
CA PRO A 317 -27.03 24.03 -23.83
C PRO A 317 -28.15 24.85 -24.48
N ASN A 318 -28.99 25.50 -23.68
CA ASN A 318 -30.11 26.30 -24.16
C ASN A 318 -29.71 27.76 -24.47
N ASN A 319 -28.59 28.22 -23.94
CA ASN A 319 -28.24 29.65 -23.96
C ASN A 319 -26.92 29.96 -24.67
N THR A 320 -26.17 28.92 -25.06
CA THR A 320 -24.80 29.06 -25.58
C THR A 320 -24.64 28.37 -26.92
N VAL A 321 -24.44 29.14 -27.98
CA VAL A 321 -24.20 28.64 -29.34
C VAL A 321 -22.76 28.92 -29.75
N ILE A 322 -22.06 27.87 -30.17
CA ILE A 322 -20.65 27.92 -30.60
C ILE A 322 -20.58 28.46 -32.05
N PRO A 323 -19.80 29.53 -32.31
CA PRO A 323 -19.62 30.07 -33.65
C PRO A 323 -19.09 29.02 -34.62
N PRO A 324 -19.55 29.01 -35.89
CA PRO A 324 -19.20 27.96 -36.86
C PRO A 324 -17.69 27.78 -37.06
N GLY A 325 -16.91 28.87 -37.02
CA GLY A 325 -15.45 28.82 -37.15
C GLY A 325 -14.70 28.15 -35.99
N LEU A 326 -15.33 28.01 -34.81
CA LEU A 326 -14.73 27.42 -33.61
C LEU A 326 -15.24 26.01 -33.31
N ARG A 327 -16.21 25.48 -34.06
CA ARG A 327 -16.86 24.19 -33.77
C ARG A 327 -15.89 23.02 -33.86
N HIS A 328 -14.98 23.01 -34.83
CA HIS A 328 -13.99 21.94 -34.96
C HIS A 328 -13.00 21.97 -33.79
N GLU A 329 -12.52 23.15 -33.40
CA GLU A 329 -11.60 23.30 -32.27
C GLU A 329 -12.26 22.89 -30.95
N TYR A 330 -13.52 23.29 -30.73
CA TYR A 330 -14.32 22.83 -29.59
C TYR A 330 -14.50 21.31 -29.57
N TRP A 331 -14.73 20.69 -30.73
CA TRP A 331 -14.93 19.24 -30.81
C TRP A 331 -13.66 18.44 -30.53
N VAL A 332 -12.50 18.94 -30.96
CA VAL A 332 -11.20 18.38 -30.58
C VAL A 332 -10.99 18.55 -29.07
N GLU A 333 -11.28 19.74 -28.54
CA GLU A 333 -11.11 20.08 -27.12
C GLU A 333 -11.94 19.17 -26.20
N ILE A 334 -13.24 19.00 -26.49
CA ILE A 334 -14.12 18.11 -25.70
C ILE A 334 -13.69 16.64 -25.82
N SER A 335 -13.28 16.19 -27.01
CA SER A 335 -12.80 14.81 -27.22
C SER A 335 -11.54 14.53 -26.40
N VAL A 336 -10.59 15.47 -26.36
CA VAL A 336 -9.37 15.36 -25.54
C VAL A 336 -9.68 15.45 -24.04
N GLY A 337 -10.62 16.30 -23.64
CA GLY A 337 -11.07 16.44 -22.25
C GLY A 337 -11.70 15.14 -21.72
N GLN A 338 -12.61 14.55 -22.49
CA GLN A 338 -13.31 13.29 -22.18
C GLN A 338 -12.41 12.06 -22.36
N ALA A 339 -11.35 12.15 -23.17
CA ALA A 339 -10.40 11.07 -23.33
C ALA A 339 -9.77 10.66 -21.99
N GLY A 340 -9.73 9.34 -21.76
CA GLY A 340 -9.24 8.74 -20.53
C GLY A 340 -10.22 8.74 -19.36
N MET A 341 -11.47 9.23 -19.52
CA MET A 341 -12.49 9.16 -18.46
C MET A 341 -12.70 7.73 -17.94
N ALA A 342 -12.73 6.76 -18.86
CA ALA A 342 -12.82 5.34 -18.52
C ALA A 342 -11.69 4.88 -17.58
N ALA A 343 -10.46 5.35 -17.79
CA ALA A 343 -9.33 5.03 -16.92
C ALA A 343 -9.46 5.66 -15.52
N TYR A 344 -10.10 6.82 -15.38
CA TYR A 344 -10.42 7.39 -14.07
C TYR A 344 -11.53 6.64 -13.35
N ILE A 345 -12.56 6.19 -14.09
CA ILE A 345 -13.61 5.30 -13.54
C ILE A 345 -12.99 3.98 -13.05
N ALA A 346 -11.98 3.45 -13.76
CA ALA A 346 -11.16 2.33 -13.30
C ALA A 346 -10.60 2.55 -11.91
N VAL A 347 -9.95 3.69 -11.71
CA VAL A 347 -9.26 4.03 -10.46
C VAL A 347 -10.28 4.09 -9.31
N LEU A 348 -11.52 4.48 -9.59
CA LEU A 348 -12.57 4.51 -8.57
C LEU A 348 -13.08 3.11 -8.19
N LEU A 349 -13.33 2.24 -9.17
CA LEU A 349 -14.09 1.00 -8.95
C LEU A 349 -13.23 -0.28 -8.88
N ALA A 350 -12.08 -0.30 -9.55
CA ALA A 350 -11.21 -1.47 -9.63
C ALA A 350 -10.77 -2.02 -8.26
N PRO A 351 -10.38 -1.19 -7.26
CA PRO A 351 -9.97 -1.71 -5.95
C PRO A 351 -11.09 -2.44 -5.21
N PHE A 352 -12.34 -1.98 -5.36
CA PHE A 352 -13.51 -2.60 -4.74
C PHE A 352 -13.85 -3.93 -5.40
N LEU A 353 -13.80 -3.98 -6.74
CA LEU A 353 -13.94 -5.21 -7.51
C LEU A 353 -12.84 -6.22 -7.12
N GLY A 354 -11.59 -5.76 -7.02
CA GLY A 354 -10.47 -6.58 -6.58
C GLY A 354 -10.62 -7.10 -5.15
N ALA A 355 -11.15 -6.30 -4.23
CA ALA A 355 -11.42 -6.72 -2.86
C ALA A 355 -12.52 -7.80 -2.80
N GLY A 356 -13.62 -7.63 -3.53
CA GLY A 356 -14.71 -8.59 -3.60
C GLY A 356 -14.27 -9.92 -4.21
N LEU A 357 -13.65 -9.87 -5.38
CA LEU A 357 -13.14 -11.04 -6.10
C LEU A 357 -11.99 -11.72 -5.34
N GLY A 358 -11.12 -10.94 -4.70
CA GLY A 358 -10.05 -11.47 -3.85
C GLY A 358 -10.56 -12.19 -2.60
N ALA A 359 -11.64 -11.69 -1.99
CA ALA A 359 -12.29 -12.36 -0.87
C ALA A 359 -12.92 -13.70 -1.31
N LEU A 360 -13.56 -13.73 -2.48
CA LEU A 360 -14.09 -14.97 -3.07
C LEU A 360 -12.97 -15.98 -3.37
N GLY A 361 -11.89 -15.55 -4.05
CA GLY A 361 -10.73 -16.40 -4.33
C GLY A 361 -10.05 -16.94 -3.07
N GLY A 362 -9.92 -16.10 -2.03
CA GLY A 362 -9.41 -16.51 -0.72
C GLY A 362 -10.33 -17.50 0.01
N GLY A 363 -11.65 -17.32 -0.08
CA GLY A 363 -12.64 -18.25 0.44
C GLY A 363 -12.55 -19.62 -0.26
N LEU A 364 -12.45 -19.63 -1.59
CA LEU A 364 -12.25 -20.86 -2.37
C LEU A 364 -10.94 -21.56 -2.02
N ALA A 365 -9.85 -20.81 -1.83
CA ALA A 365 -8.57 -21.37 -1.39
C ALA A 365 -8.68 -22.06 -0.01
N SER A 366 -9.48 -21.52 0.90
CA SER A 366 -9.71 -22.10 2.24
C SER A 366 -10.62 -23.34 2.22
N ARG A 367 -11.53 -23.43 1.25
CA ARG A 367 -12.47 -24.57 1.06
C ARG A 367 -11.88 -25.70 0.22
N SER A 368 -10.94 -25.38 -0.68
CA SER A 368 -10.32 -26.35 -1.56
C SER A 368 -9.56 -27.40 -0.73
N PRO A 369 -9.91 -28.70 -0.85
CA PRO A 369 -9.18 -29.79 -0.20
C PRO A 369 -7.81 -29.92 -0.87
N GLY A 370 -6.84 -29.17 -0.37
CA GLY A 370 -5.47 -29.17 -0.86
C GLY A 370 -4.51 -29.26 0.30
N THR A 371 -4.16 -30.49 0.68
CA THR A 371 -3.13 -30.87 1.68
C THR A 371 -3.45 -30.60 3.16
N ARG A 372 -4.67 -30.93 3.61
CA ARG A 372 -4.79 -31.65 4.90
C ARG A 372 -4.60 -33.13 4.58
N GLY A 373 -3.35 -33.63 4.55
CA GLY A 373 -3.13 -35.04 4.24
C GLY A 373 -1.72 -35.45 3.79
N ARG A 374 -0.70 -35.22 4.63
CA ARG A 374 0.38 -36.21 4.80
C ARG A 374 0.75 -36.30 6.28
N GLY A 375 -0.24 -36.68 7.09
CA GLY A 375 -0.07 -36.90 8.52
C GLY A 375 -1.30 -37.49 9.24
N GLY A 376 -2.26 -38.06 8.50
CA GLY A 376 -3.50 -38.59 9.06
C GLY A 376 -4.04 -39.74 8.22
N GLY A 377 -3.30 -40.85 8.18
CA GLY A 377 -3.77 -42.16 7.72
C GLY A 377 -3.25 -43.21 8.70
N PRO A 378 -4.03 -44.24 9.04
CA PRO A 378 -3.70 -45.17 10.13
C PRO A 378 -2.37 -45.91 9.84
N PRO A 379 -1.51 -46.14 10.85
CA PRO A 379 -0.18 -46.66 10.60
C PRO A 379 -0.26 -48.16 10.29
N ALA A 380 -0.07 -48.50 9.00
CA ALA A 380 0.43 -49.81 8.61
C ALA A 380 1.95 -49.83 8.82
N ALA A 381 2.43 -50.85 9.53
CA ALA A 381 3.79 -51.02 9.99
C ALA A 381 4.82 -51.21 8.85
N SER A 382 5.97 -50.51 8.94
CA SER A 382 7.32 -50.84 8.39
C SER A 382 8.30 -49.66 8.67
N PRO A 383 9.66 -49.86 8.66
CA PRO A 383 10.56 -49.91 9.82
C PRO A 383 11.29 -48.57 10.12
N PRO A 384 12.12 -48.47 11.19
CA PRO A 384 12.41 -47.20 11.85
C PRO A 384 13.57 -46.43 11.22
N ALA A 385 13.35 -45.13 10.99
CA ALA A 385 14.41 -44.14 10.87
C ALA A 385 14.46 -43.32 12.18
N LEU A 386 15.65 -43.31 12.80
CA LEU A 386 16.00 -42.70 14.09
C LEU A 386 15.42 -41.28 14.25
N SER A 387 14.30 -41.16 14.96
CA SER A 387 13.70 -39.89 15.37
C SER A 387 13.73 -39.82 16.90
N GLN A 388 14.41 -38.80 17.43
CA GLN A 388 14.44 -38.53 18.87
C GLN A 388 13.01 -38.30 19.39
N PRO A 389 12.66 -38.82 20.58
CA PRO A 389 11.32 -38.71 21.10
C PRO A 389 10.93 -37.23 21.38
N PRO A 390 9.68 -36.82 21.10
CA PRO A 390 9.19 -35.44 21.23
C PRO A 390 9.25 -34.83 22.66
N GLY A 391 9.72 -35.59 23.66
CA GLY A 391 9.81 -35.15 25.05
C GLY A 391 11.03 -34.31 25.43
N ARG A 392 12.07 -34.21 24.58
CA ARG A 392 13.30 -33.45 24.92
C ARG A 392 13.35 -32.01 24.39
N LEU A 393 12.27 -31.51 23.80
CA LEU A 393 12.21 -30.12 23.32
C LEU A 393 12.01 -29.15 24.48
N ARG A 394 12.83 -28.08 24.52
CA ARG A 394 12.74 -27.02 25.53
C ARG A 394 11.38 -26.34 25.46
N ALA A 395 10.73 -26.13 26.62
CA ALA A 395 9.43 -25.45 26.68
C ALA A 395 9.60 -23.96 26.32
N SER A 396 8.74 -23.45 25.43
CA SER A 396 8.65 -22.01 25.13
C SER A 396 7.71 -21.33 26.14
N ASP A 397 7.85 -20.02 26.34
CA ASP A 397 6.95 -19.24 27.21
C ASP A 397 5.48 -19.35 26.77
N ALA A 398 5.22 -19.53 25.47
CA ALA A 398 3.87 -19.77 24.95
C ALA A 398 3.31 -21.14 25.40
N ASP A 399 4.14 -22.17 25.47
CA ASP A 399 3.74 -23.50 25.94
C ASP A 399 3.38 -23.45 27.44
N ARG A 400 4.12 -22.66 28.23
CA ARG A 400 3.86 -22.44 29.66
C ARG A 400 2.57 -21.66 29.89
N GLU A 401 2.36 -20.57 29.16
CA GLU A 401 1.15 -19.74 29.29
C GLU A 401 -0.12 -20.52 28.89
N GLN A 402 -0.02 -21.39 27.87
CA GLN A 402 -1.13 -22.26 27.47
C GLN A 402 -1.53 -23.22 28.60
N VAL A 403 -0.55 -23.86 29.25
CA VAL A 403 -0.80 -24.75 30.40
C VAL A 403 -1.41 -24.00 31.57
N ILE A 404 -0.91 -22.80 31.88
CA ILE A 404 -1.47 -21.93 32.93
C ILE A 404 -2.91 -21.53 32.60
N GLY A 405 -3.22 -21.28 31.33
CA GLY A 405 -4.59 -21.01 30.86
C GLY A 405 -5.54 -22.19 31.11
N VAL A 406 -5.11 -23.42 30.84
CA VAL A 406 -5.89 -24.64 31.11
C VAL A 406 -6.11 -24.84 32.61
N LEU A 407 -5.08 -24.63 33.43
CA LEU A 407 -5.17 -24.73 34.89
C LEU A 407 -6.15 -23.69 35.47
N LYS A 408 -6.09 -22.43 35.00
CA LYS A 408 -7.03 -21.37 35.39
C LYS A 408 -8.47 -21.70 34.98
N ALA A 409 -8.67 -22.27 33.79
CA ALA A 409 -9.99 -22.70 33.34
C ALA A 409 -10.56 -23.84 34.22
N ALA A 410 -9.72 -24.80 34.62
CA ALA A 410 -10.11 -25.87 35.53
C ALA A 410 -10.46 -25.36 36.94
N PHE A 411 -9.74 -24.35 37.45
CA PHE A 411 -10.07 -23.69 38.71
C PHE A 411 -11.44 -22.98 38.66
N VAL A 412 -11.73 -22.24 37.58
CA VAL A 412 -13.03 -21.59 37.38
C VAL A 412 -14.17 -22.62 37.30
N GLN A 413 -13.90 -23.82 36.77
CA GLN A 413 -14.85 -24.93 36.71
C GLN A 413 -14.97 -25.72 38.04
N GLY A 414 -14.26 -25.31 39.10
CA GLY A 414 -14.26 -26.00 40.40
C GLY A 414 -13.55 -27.37 40.37
N ARG A 415 -12.80 -27.68 39.30
CA ARG A 415 -12.06 -28.94 39.12
C ARG A 415 -10.67 -28.92 39.76
N LEU A 416 -10.23 -27.75 40.21
CA LEU A 416 -8.94 -27.52 40.85
C LEU A 416 -9.15 -26.59 42.04
N THR A 417 -8.56 -26.90 43.18
CA THR A 417 -8.54 -25.98 44.33
C THR A 417 -7.53 -24.86 44.11
N LYS A 418 -7.59 -23.80 44.93
CA LYS A 418 -6.66 -22.67 44.83
C LYS A 418 -5.20 -23.11 45.06
N ASP A 419 -4.97 -23.95 46.06
CA ASP A 419 -3.64 -24.42 46.42
C ASP A 419 -3.05 -25.33 45.32
N GLU A 420 -3.88 -26.16 44.68
CA GLU A 420 -3.47 -26.98 43.53
C GLU A 420 -3.18 -26.14 42.28
N LEU A 421 -3.95 -25.06 42.04
CA LEU A 421 -3.69 -24.11 40.97
C LEU A 421 -2.32 -23.44 41.17
N ASP A 422 -2.04 -22.92 42.36
CA ASP A 422 -0.81 -22.20 42.66
C ASP A 422 0.42 -23.13 42.54
N ALA A 423 0.32 -24.37 43.04
CA ALA A 423 1.38 -25.38 42.93
C ALA A 423 1.67 -25.76 41.46
N ARG A 424 0.63 -26.08 40.67
CA ARG A 424 0.79 -26.51 39.27
C ARG A 424 1.21 -25.36 38.35
N ALA A 425 0.74 -24.14 38.60
CA ALA A 425 1.17 -22.95 37.87
C ALA A 425 2.65 -22.61 38.16
N GLY A 426 3.10 -22.74 39.41
CA GLY A 426 4.51 -22.61 39.77
C GLY A 426 5.39 -23.60 39.02
N HIS A 427 4.99 -24.88 38.97
CA HIS A 427 5.72 -25.92 38.22
C HIS A 427 5.74 -25.66 36.71
N ALA A 428 4.65 -25.15 36.13
CA ALA A 428 4.58 -24.81 34.71
C ALA A 428 5.58 -23.69 34.34
N LEU A 429 5.77 -22.70 35.22
CA LEU A 429 6.71 -21.59 34.99
C LEU A 429 8.18 -22.02 35.03
N THR A 430 8.51 -23.04 35.84
CA THR A 430 9.88 -23.54 35.99
C THR A 430 10.21 -24.72 35.08
N ALA A 431 9.23 -25.29 34.38
CA ALA A 431 9.41 -26.46 33.52
C ALA A 431 10.43 -26.19 32.38
N PRO A 432 11.52 -26.97 32.28
CA PRO A 432 12.53 -26.80 31.25
C PRO A 432 12.13 -27.45 29.92
N THR A 433 11.33 -28.51 29.94
CA THR A 433 10.94 -29.26 28.72
C THR A 433 9.43 -29.39 28.55
N ARG A 434 9.01 -29.64 27.31
CA ARG A 434 7.60 -29.90 26.99
C ARG A 434 7.07 -31.20 27.63
N ALA A 435 7.93 -32.19 27.88
CA ALA A 435 7.53 -33.40 28.60
C ALA A 435 7.12 -33.09 30.04
N ASP A 436 7.77 -32.12 30.67
CA ASP A 436 7.49 -31.72 32.06
C ASP A 436 6.16 -30.96 32.19
N LEU A 437 5.62 -30.43 31.09
CA LEU A 437 4.33 -29.71 31.05
C LEU A 437 3.12 -30.66 30.90
N ALA A 438 3.29 -31.79 30.22
CA ALA A 438 2.22 -32.76 29.96
C ALA A 438 1.56 -33.35 31.23
N PRO A 439 2.29 -33.77 32.28
CA PRO A 439 1.67 -34.33 33.48
C PRO A 439 0.83 -33.33 34.26
N LEU A 440 1.11 -32.02 34.13
CA LEU A 440 0.40 -30.96 34.89
C LEU A 440 -1.08 -30.81 34.51
N THR A 441 -1.47 -31.28 33.33
CA THR A 441 -2.84 -31.16 32.79
C THR A 441 -3.44 -32.51 32.34
N ALA A 442 -2.75 -33.61 32.60
CA ALA A 442 -3.14 -34.94 32.11
C ALA A 442 -4.51 -35.39 32.67
N ASP A 443 -4.78 -35.05 33.93
CA ASP A 443 -6.03 -35.29 34.65
C ASP A 443 -7.18 -34.37 34.22
N LEU A 444 -6.85 -33.20 33.66
CA LEU A 444 -7.84 -32.20 33.23
C LEU A 444 -8.41 -32.47 31.83
N HIS A 445 -7.64 -33.14 30.97
CA HIS A 445 -8.01 -33.47 29.58
C HIS A 445 -8.93 -34.68 29.43
N GLN A 446 -9.29 -35.38 30.51
CA GLN A 446 -10.22 -36.51 30.44
C GLN A 446 -11.69 -36.03 30.59
N HIS A 447 -12.50 -36.38 29.59
CA HIS A 447 -13.96 -36.26 29.39
C HIS A 447 -14.58 -35.03 28.69
N PRO A 448 -15.13 -35.21 27.48
CA PRO A 448 -16.44 -34.66 27.11
C PRO A 448 -17.55 -35.50 27.77
N ARG A 449 -18.52 -34.87 28.43
CA ARG A 449 -19.78 -35.53 28.80
C ARG A 449 -20.63 -35.71 27.53
N PRO A 450 -21.10 -36.92 27.19
CA PRO A 450 -22.32 -37.07 26.44
C PRO A 450 -23.50 -36.87 27.39
N GLY A 451 -24.34 -35.87 27.11
CA GLY A 451 -25.62 -35.61 27.75
C GLY A 451 -26.55 -35.06 26.71
#